data_AF-A0ABD3VLC2-F1
#
_entry.id   AF-A0ABD3VLC2-F1
#
_cell.length_a   1.000
_cell.length_b   1.000
_cell.length_c   1.000
_cell.angle_alpha   90.00
_cell.angle_beta   90.00
_cell.angle_gamma   90.00
#
_symmetry.space_group_name_H-M   'P 1'
#
loop_
_entity.id
_entity.type
_entity.pdbx_description
1 polymer ?
#
loop_
_entity_poly.entity_id
_entity_poly.type
_entity_poly.pdbx_seq_one_letter_code
_entity_poly.pdbx_strand_id
1 'polypeptide(L)'
;MVFLTSFLARRFPLPRAPDKQDNFWRKSMWLRISSKFYGRKRNCFGLAIVPGWRALRYSTRARKLKKENMKNADIGLNRKVLTDLAIYEPRTFQSLVQFAKQRQLEVGLESSTIDSPHGIFHRGLPNKS
;
A
#
# COMPACT_ATOMS: atom_id res chain seq x y z
N MET A 1 -22.62 -37.65 -13.47
CA MET A 1 -22.59 -36.28 -12.91
C MET A 1 -21.15 -35.74 -12.85
N VAL A 2 -20.45 -35.66 -13.99
CA VAL A 2 -19.04 -35.17 -14.07
C VAL A 2 -18.82 -34.23 -15.27
N PHE A 3 -19.89 -33.88 -16.01
CA PHE A 3 -19.80 -33.03 -17.20
C PHE A 3 -20.28 -31.57 -17.01
N LEU A 4 -20.73 -31.18 -15.80
CA LEU A 4 -21.24 -29.82 -15.54
C LEU A 4 -20.19 -28.85 -14.98
N THR A 5 -19.08 -29.34 -14.41
CA THR A 5 -18.02 -28.48 -13.85
C THR A 5 -17.19 -27.79 -14.93
N SER A 6 -17.11 -28.39 -16.14
CA SER A 6 -16.42 -27.81 -17.29
C SER A 6 -17.21 -26.69 -18.00
N PHE A 7 -18.52 -26.59 -17.76
CA PHE A 7 -19.37 -25.56 -18.39
C PHE A 7 -19.35 -24.24 -17.61
N LEU A 8 -19.18 -24.29 -16.28
CA LEU A 8 -19.02 -23.10 -15.44
C LEU A 8 -17.61 -22.48 -15.52
N ALA A 9 -16.60 -23.27 -15.88
CA ALA A 9 -15.25 -22.76 -16.18
C ALA A 9 -15.19 -21.89 -17.46
N ARG A 10 -16.27 -21.81 -18.25
CA ARG A 10 -16.37 -20.91 -19.42
C ARG A 10 -16.92 -19.51 -19.09
N ARG A 11 -17.33 -19.23 -17.85
CA ARG A 11 -17.88 -17.91 -17.46
C ARG A 11 -16.81 -16.88 -17.07
N PHE A 12 -15.57 -17.31 -16.88
CA PHE A 12 -14.43 -16.40 -16.78
C PHE A 12 -13.49 -16.68 -17.94
N PRO A 13 -13.66 -16.02 -19.09
CA PRO A 13 -12.62 -16.04 -20.11
C PRO A 13 -11.35 -15.47 -19.47
N LEU A 14 -10.41 -16.34 -19.11
CA LEU A 14 -9.01 -15.96 -19.05
C LEU A 14 -8.73 -15.26 -20.39
N PRO A 15 -8.22 -14.02 -20.39
CA PRO A 15 -8.08 -13.25 -21.60
C PRO A 15 -7.27 -14.09 -22.60
N ARG A 16 -7.92 -14.46 -23.70
CA ARG A 16 -7.29 -15.09 -24.86
C ARG A 16 -6.08 -14.24 -25.23
N ALA A 17 -4.97 -14.88 -25.59
CA ALA A 17 -3.75 -14.17 -25.99
C ALA A 17 -4.12 -13.03 -26.94
N PRO A 18 -3.77 -11.77 -26.62
CA PRO A 18 -4.27 -10.64 -27.39
C PRO A 18 -3.68 -10.71 -28.80
N ASP A 19 -4.55 -10.54 -29.80
CA ASP A 19 -4.13 -10.21 -31.17
C ASP A 19 -3.11 -9.05 -31.12
N LYS A 20 -2.20 -8.99 -32.09
CA LYS A 20 -1.09 -7.99 -32.13
C LYS A 20 -1.55 -6.52 -32.00
N GLN A 21 -2.84 -6.23 -32.01
CA GLN A 21 -3.47 -4.91 -31.97
C GLN A 21 -4.33 -4.71 -30.70
N ASP A 22 -3.66 -4.49 -29.56
CA ASP A 22 -4.23 -3.78 -28.41
C ASP A 22 -3.14 -2.99 -27.62
N ASN A 23 -2.09 -2.58 -28.34
CA ASN A 23 -0.98 -1.82 -27.76
C ASN A 23 -1.42 -0.44 -27.26
N PHE A 24 -2.42 0.17 -27.89
CA PHE A 24 -2.93 1.47 -27.49
C PHE A 24 -3.50 1.41 -26.08
N TRP A 25 -4.46 0.52 -25.80
CA TRP A 25 -5.09 0.40 -24.48
C TRP A 25 -4.09 0.00 -23.39
N ARG A 26 -3.14 -0.88 -23.71
CA ARG A 26 -2.04 -1.20 -22.79
C ARG A 26 -1.19 0.03 -22.47
N LYS A 27 -0.78 0.80 -23.48
CA LYS A 27 0.00 2.05 -23.29
C LYS A 27 -0.80 3.11 -22.54
N SER A 28 -2.07 3.29 -22.89
CA SER A 28 -3.00 4.23 -22.26
C SER A 28 -3.22 3.90 -20.78
N MET A 29 -3.31 2.61 -20.42
CA MET A 29 -3.36 2.18 -19.01
C MET A 29 -2.13 2.65 -18.23
N TRP A 30 -0.93 2.42 -18.76
CA TRP A 30 0.33 2.84 -18.10
C TRP A 30 0.47 4.36 -18.03
N LEU A 31 0.08 5.09 -19.07
CA LEU A 31 0.04 6.55 -19.07
C LEU A 31 -1.01 7.10 -18.09
N ARG A 32 -2.14 6.40 -17.91
CA ARG A 32 -3.13 6.75 -16.88
C ARG A 32 -2.56 6.63 -15.48
N ILE A 33 -1.84 5.54 -15.18
CA ILE A 33 -1.15 5.33 -13.88
C ILE A 33 -0.12 6.43 -13.63
N SER A 34 0.67 6.79 -14.65
CA SER A 34 1.75 7.78 -14.55
C SER A 34 1.31 9.23 -14.79
N SER A 35 0.02 9.50 -15.03
CA SER A 35 -0.47 10.82 -15.46
C SER A 35 -0.10 11.99 -14.54
N LYS A 36 0.05 11.74 -13.23
CA LYS A 36 0.42 12.75 -12.23
C LYS A 36 1.92 12.81 -11.93
N PHE A 37 2.73 12.03 -12.64
CA PHE A 37 4.17 12.07 -12.48
C PHE A 37 4.76 13.35 -13.10
N TYR A 38 5.78 13.92 -12.47
CA TYR A 38 6.44 15.13 -12.98
C TYR A 38 7.33 14.87 -14.22
N GLY A 39 7.30 15.75 -15.23
CA GLY A 39 8.22 15.72 -16.37
C GLY A 39 7.89 14.66 -17.45
N ARG A 40 8.90 14.10 -18.12
CA ARG A 40 8.70 13.20 -19.28
C ARG A 40 8.03 11.86 -18.95
N LYS A 41 8.12 11.41 -17.69
CA LYS A 41 7.57 10.14 -17.20
C LYS A 41 6.04 10.05 -17.21
N ARG A 42 5.30 11.15 -17.35
CA ARG A 42 3.83 11.15 -17.54
C ARG A 42 3.38 11.02 -19.00
N ASN A 43 4.27 11.28 -19.96
CA ASN A 43 3.94 11.38 -21.38
C ASN A 43 4.58 10.27 -22.21
N CYS A 44 5.84 9.92 -21.92
CA CYS A 44 6.60 8.94 -22.70
C CYS A 44 6.39 7.53 -22.14
N PHE A 45 5.74 6.65 -22.90
CA PHE A 45 5.39 5.28 -22.47
C PHE A 45 6.60 4.49 -21.92
N GLY A 46 7.73 4.47 -22.63
CA GLY A 46 8.92 3.73 -22.17
C GLY A 46 9.43 4.22 -20.81
N LEU A 47 9.41 5.54 -20.59
CA LEU A 47 9.81 6.16 -19.32
C LEU A 47 8.75 6.01 -18.22
N ALA A 48 7.49 5.76 -18.56
CA ALA A 48 6.39 5.59 -17.61
C ALA A 48 6.40 4.20 -16.93
N ILE A 49 6.91 3.18 -17.61
CA ILE A 49 6.87 1.77 -17.15
C ILE A 49 7.64 1.62 -15.83
N VAL A 50 8.93 1.96 -15.82
CA VAL A 50 9.81 1.76 -14.65
C VAL A 50 9.31 2.47 -13.39
N PRO A 51 9.02 3.79 -13.39
CA PRO A 51 8.50 4.48 -12.22
C PRO A 51 7.07 4.03 -11.89
N GLY A 52 6.25 3.64 -12.87
CA GLY A 52 4.91 3.08 -12.64
C GLY A 52 4.96 1.79 -11.84
N TRP A 53 5.83 0.85 -12.23
CA TRP A 53 6.07 -0.38 -11.47
C TRP A 53 6.63 -0.11 -10.07
N ARG A 54 7.56 0.83 -9.91
CA ARG A 54 8.07 1.24 -8.59
C ARG A 54 6.94 1.77 -7.71
N ALA A 55 6.06 2.62 -8.24
CA ALA A 55 4.93 3.17 -7.50
C ALA A 55 3.94 2.07 -7.05
N LEU A 56 3.64 1.09 -7.90
CA LEU A 56 2.78 -0.04 -7.54
C LEU A 56 3.42 -0.91 -6.45
N ARG A 57 4.72 -1.20 -6.56
CA ARG A 57 5.48 -1.93 -5.52
C ARG A 57 5.54 -1.16 -4.20
N TYR A 58 5.70 0.16 -4.25
CA TYR A 58 5.66 0.99 -3.04
C TYR A 58 4.27 1.04 -2.43
N SER A 59 3.20 1.08 -3.23
CA SER A 59 1.82 1.01 -2.73
C SER A 59 1.53 -0.29 -1.97
N THR A 60 1.97 -1.44 -2.51
CA THR A 60 1.78 -2.73 -1.83
C THR A 60 2.60 -2.82 -0.55
N ARG A 61 3.88 -2.43 -0.58
CA ARG A 61 4.75 -2.38 0.60
C ARG A 61 4.24 -1.43 1.67
N ALA A 62 3.84 -0.22 1.30
CA ALA A 62 3.33 0.79 2.22
C ALA A 62 2.04 0.32 2.92
N ARG A 63 1.14 -0.40 2.21
CA ARG A 63 -0.06 -1.00 2.84
C ARG A 63 0.30 -2.04 3.91
N LYS A 64 1.34 -2.84 3.69
CA LYS A 64 1.84 -3.83 4.66
C LYS A 64 2.51 -3.12 5.85
N LEU A 65 3.46 -2.22 5.58
CA LEU A 65 4.18 -1.45 6.60
C LEU A 65 3.24 -0.61 7.47
N LYS A 66 2.22 0.03 6.88
CA LYS A 66 1.22 0.78 7.67
C LYS A 66 0.52 -0.12 8.70
N LYS A 67 0.19 -1.37 8.33
CA LYS A 67 -0.45 -2.33 9.24
C LYS A 67 0.51 -2.80 10.33
N GLU A 68 1.77 -3.04 9.99
CA GLU A 68 2.81 -3.45 10.95
C GLU A 68 3.17 -2.30 11.90
N ASN A 69 3.33 -1.08 11.41
CA ASN A 69 3.61 0.10 12.23
C ASN A 69 2.50 0.37 13.24
N MET A 70 1.22 0.23 12.86
CA MET A 70 0.11 0.38 13.81
C MET A 70 0.13 -0.72 14.88
N LYS A 71 0.52 -1.96 14.53
CA LYS A 71 0.68 -3.05 15.50
C LYS A 71 1.86 -2.82 16.45
N ASN A 72 3.02 -2.48 15.91
CA ASN A 72 4.26 -2.24 16.67
C ASN A 72 4.16 -1.00 17.56
N ALA A 73 3.17 -0.15 17.30
CA ALA A 73 2.85 0.98 18.15
C ALA A 73 1.99 0.64 19.36
N ASP A 74 1.73 -0.65 19.61
CA ASP A 74 0.91 -1.17 20.71
C ASP A 74 -0.51 -0.59 20.74
N ILE A 75 -0.90 0.05 19.65
CA ILE A 75 -2.27 0.45 19.38
C ILE A 75 -2.96 -0.80 18.87
N GLY A 76 -3.36 -1.67 19.81
CA GLY A 76 -4.16 -2.88 19.58
C GLY A 76 -5.59 -2.59 19.09
N LEU A 77 -5.81 -1.50 18.35
CA LEU A 77 -7.11 -1.11 17.85
C LEU A 77 -7.53 -2.04 16.70
N ASN A 78 -8.74 -2.59 16.84
CA ASN A 78 -9.36 -3.39 15.80
C ASN A 78 -9.69 -2.50 14.58
N ARG A 79 -9.67 -3.08 13.37
CA ARG A 79 -9.96 -2.37 12.11
C ARG A 79 -11.36 -1.74 12.10
N LYS A 80 -12.33 -2.38 12.77
CA LYS A 80 -13.70 -1.87 12.93
C LYS A 80 -13.73 -0.57 13.73
N VAL A 81 -13.09 -0.58 14.89
CA VAL A 81 -12.98 0.64 15.73
C VAL A 81 -12.26 1.75 14.98
N LEU A 82 -11.21 1.42 14.22
CA LEU A 82 -10.51 2.40 13.41
C LEU A 82 -11.39 3.02 12.30
N THR A 83 -12.25 2.23 11.66
CA THR A 83 -13.23 2.75 10.69
C THR A 83 -14.29 3.61 11.35
N ASP A 84 -14.77 3.22 12.54
CA ASP A 84 -15.78 3.98 13.27
C ASP A 84 -15.22 5.34 13.71
N LEU A 85 -13.99 5.38 14.23
CA LEU A 85 -13.29 6.63 14.56
C LEU A 85 -13.10 7.52 13.33
N ALA A 86 -12.79 6.96 12.16
CA ALA A 86 -12.60 7.76 10.94
C ALA A 86 -13.90 8.42 10.44
N ILE A 87 -15.06 7.81 10.71
CA ILE A 87 -16.37 8.31 10.29
C ILE A 87 -16.94 9.28 11.32
N TYR A 88 -16.91 8.91 12.60
CA TYR A 88 -17.62 9.61 13.66
C TYR A 88 -16.73 10.56 14.49
N GLU A 89 -15.41 10.35 14.54
CA GLU A 89 -14.48 11.10 15.41
C GLU A 89 -13.19 11.55 14.69
N PRO A 90 -13.28 12.54 13.77
CA PRO A 90 -12.19 12.89 12.87
C PRO A 90 -10.94 13.44 13.58
N ARG A 91 -11.10 14.15 14.71
CA ARG A 91 -9.97 14.73 15.47
C ARG A 91 -9.12 13.65 16.12
N THR A 92 -9.76 12.63 16.68
CA THR A 92 -9.12 11.48 17.31
C THR A 92 -8.42 10.61 16.27
N PHE A 93 -9.04 10.45 15.10
CA PHE A 93 -8.40 9.76 13.99
C PHE A 93 -7.17 10.51 13.46
N GLN A 94 -7.22 11.85 13.41
CA GLN A 94 -6.10 12.69 13.00
C GLN A 94 -4.87 12.54 13.91
N SER A 95 -5.06 12.52 15.24
CA SER A 95 -3.95 12.33 16.19
C SER A 95 -3.28 10.96 16.04
N LEU A 96 -4.06 9.90 15.78
CA LEU A 96 -3.55 8.56 15.47
C LEU A 96 -2.72 8.54 14.17
N VAL A 97 -3.16 9.24 13.13
CA VAL A 97 -2.41 9.36 11.87
C VAL A 97 -1.10 10.12 12.07
N GLN A 98 -1.13 11.20 12.83
CA GLN A 98 0.07 12.00 13.15
C GLN A 98 1.09 11.17 13.93
N PHE A 99 0.62 10.41 14.92
CA PHE A 99 1.45 9.48 15.69
C PHE A 99 2.07 8.37 14.81
N ALA A 100 1.28 7.75 13.92
CA ALA A 100 1.80 6.74 12.99
C ALA A 100 2.84 7.32 12.00
N LYS A 101 2.65 8.58 11.58
CA LYS A 101 3.61 9.30 10.72
C LYS A 101 4.93 9.58 11.47
N GLN A 102 4.84 10.00 12.73
CA GLN A 102 6.00 10.22 13.60
C GLN A 102 6.83 8.93 13.73
N ARG A 103 6.18 7.82 14.09
CA ARG A 103 6.80 6.49 14.20
C ARG A 103 7.44 6.03 12.88
N GLN A 104 6.79 6.30 11.75
CA GLN A 104 7.35 5.95 10.45
C GLN A 104 8.61 6.78 10.10
N LEU A 105 8.69 8.04 10.54
CA LEU A 105 9.88 8.87 10.36
C LEU A 105 11.04 8.36 11.23
N GLU A 106 10.75 7.99 12.48
CA GLU A 106 11.71 7.40 13.42
C GLU A 106 12.27 6.06 12.89
N VAL A 107 11.39 5.16 12.41
CA VAL A 107 11.80 3.87 11.82
C VAL A 107 12.42 4.04 10.42
N GLY A 108 12.16 5.15 9.75
CA GLY A 108 12.43 5.37 8.33
C GLY A 108 13.86 5.73 7.95
N LEU A 109 14.78 5.88 8.91
CA LEU A 109 16.19 6.22 8.65
C LEU A 109 17.20 5.28 9.33
N GLU A 110 16.76 4.35 10.17
CA GLU A 110 17.65 3.50 10.96
C GLU A 110 17.60 2.05 10.48
N SER A 111 18.43 1.75 9.49
CA SER A 111 18.80 0.38 9.12
C SER A 111 20.30 0.10 9.30
N SER A 112 21.03 0.97 10.00
CA SER A 112 22.46 0.81 10.27
C SER A 112 22.72 0.93 11.77
N THR A 113 22.80 -0.23 12.42
CA THR A 113 23.75 -0.52 13.51
C THR A 113 24.22 0.68 14.32
N ILE A 114 23.46 1.09 15.33
CA ILE A 114 23.87 1.68 16.63
C ILE A 114 22.58 1.73 17.45
N ASP A 115 22.67 1.47 18.76
CA ASP A 115 21.56 1.62 19.71
C ASP A 115 21.09 3.08 19.75
N SER A 116 20.19 3.45 18.85
CA SER A 116 19.62 4.79 18.86
C SER A 116 18.73 4.97 20.09
N PRO A 117 18.90 6.09 20.80
CA PRO A 117 18.18 6.33 22.03
C PRO A 117 16.68 6.33 21.76
N HIS A 118 15.98 5.55 22.58
CA HIS A 118 14.54 5.36 22.48
C HIS A 118 13.86 6.74 22.54
N GLY A 119 13.31 7.22 21.42
CA GLY A 119 12.44 8.40 21.44
C GLY A 119 11.30 8.21 22.44
N ILE A 120 10.68 9.29 22.93
CA ILE A 120 9.72 9.26 24.04
C ILE A 120 8.62 8.18 23.84
N PHE A 121 8.23 7.91 22.60
CA PHE A 121 7.21 6.93 22.21
C PHE A 121 7.68 5.47 22.07
N HIS A 122 8.97 5.19 22.21
CA HIS A 122 9.59 3.84 22.14
C HIS A 122 9.66 3.13 23.49
N ARG A 123 9.34 3.83 24.60
CA ARG A 123 9.16 3.19 25.90
C ARG A 123 7.91 2.30 25.80
N GLY A 124 8.12 1.01 25.52
CA GLY A 124 7.06 0.02 25.66
C GLY A 124 6.47 0.10 27.08
N LEU A 125 5.19 -0.22 27.23
CA LEU A 125 4.65 -0.42 28.57
C LEU A 125 5.51 -1.49 29.24
N PRO A 126 6.01 -1.28 30.47
CA PRO A 126 6.78 -2.31 31.17
C PRO A 126 5.94 -3.57 31.21
N ASN A 127 6.53 -4.70 30.81
CA ASN A 127 5.87 -5.99 30.75
C ASN A 127 5.15 -6.23 32.08
N LYS A 128 3.82 -6.32 32.05
CA LYS A 128 3.05 -6.74 33.22
C LYS A 128 3.40 -8.20 33.48
N SER A 129 4.11 -8.42 34.59
CA SER A 129 4.38 -9.73 35.21
C SER A 129 3.09 -10.52 35.41
#